data_AF-A0A4U2DIY5-F1
#
_entry.id   AF-A0A4U2DIY5-F1
#
_cell.length_a   1.000
_cell.length_b   1.000
_cell.length_c   1.000
_cell.angle_alpha   90.00
_cell.angle_beta   90.00
_cell.angle_gamma   90.00
#
_symmetry.space_group_name_H-M   'P 1'
#
loop_
_entity.id
_entity.type
_entity.pdbx_description
1 polymer ?
#
loop_
_entity_poly.entity_id
_entity_poly.type
_entity_poly.pdbx_seq_one_letter_code
_entity_poly.pdbx_strand_id
1 'polypeptide(L)' 'SEAVRIIEEYAFTQKGAKRVEIRMAGSNLKSQAVAKRCGYQLEDRLANDRRLPLLLRETVNSQVL' A
#
# COMPACT_ATOMS: atom_id res chain seq x y z
N SER A 1 -5.55 -11.16 2.13
CA SER A 1 -6.26 -11.10 0.83
C SER A 1 -5.43 -11.86 -0.18
N GLU A 2 -6.03 -12.69 -1.03
CA GLU A 2 -5.29 -13.62 -1.90
C GLU A 2 -4.31 -12.94 -2.86
N ALA A 3 -4.77 -11.92 -3.60
CA ALA A 3 -3.92 -11.19 -4.53
C ALA A 3 -2.71 -10.51 -3.86
N VAL A 4 -2.89 -9.98 -2.64
CA VAL A 4 -1.79 -9.36 -1.88
C VAL A 4 -0.73 -10.41 -1.54
N ARG A 5 -1.14 -11.58 -1.06
CA ARG A 5 -0.24 -12.68 -0.70
C ARG A 5 0.60 -13.16 -1.89
N ILE A 6 -0.02 -13.31 -3.07
CA ILE A 6 0.68 -13.76 -4.28
C ILE A 6 1.75 -12.73 -4.70
N ILE A 7 1.43 -11.44 -4.61
CA ILE A 7 2.38 -10.37 -4.96
C ILE A 7 3.53 -10.31 -3.95
N GLU A 8 3.25 -10.46 -2.65
CA GLU A 8 4.27 -10.54 -1.60
C GLU A 8 5.22 -11.70 -1.85
N GLU A 9 4.67 -12.90 -2.04
CA GLU A 9 5.44 -14.11 -2.30
C GLU A 9 6.35 -13.93 -3.52
N TYR A 10 5.82 -13.40 -4.62
CA TYR A 10 6.62 -13.07 -5.79
C TYR A 10 7.73 -12.04 -5.50
N ALA A 11 7.43 -10.96 -4.80
CA ALA A 11 8.38 -9.90 -4.50
C ALA A 11 9.53 -10.40 -3.63
N PHE A 12 9.25 -11.13 -2.55
CA PHE A 12 10.27 -11.64 -1.65
C PHE A 12 11.06 -12.79 -2.25
N THR A 13 10.37 -13.78 -2.83
CA THR A 13 11.03 -15.03 -3.28
C THR A 13 11.72 -14.89 -4.64
N GLN A 14 11.09 -14.21 -5.59
CA GLN A 14 11.58 -14.15 -6.97
C GLN A 14 12.35 -12.86 -7.28
N LYS A 15 12.04 -11.78 -6.56
CA LYS A 15 12.71 -10.48 -6.77
C LYS A 15 13.69 -10.12 -5.67
N GLY A 16 13.76 -10.90 -4.59
CA GLY A 16 14.64 -10.59 -3.45
C GLY A 16 14.33 -9.22 -2.85
N ALA A 17 13.07 -8.77 -2.94
CA ALA A 17 12.65 -7.53 -2.34
C ALA A 17 12.91 -7.61 -0.83
N LYS A 18 13.42 -6.53 -0.24
CA LYS A 18 13.62 -6.46 1.21
C LYS A 18 12.39 -5.94 1.94
N ARG A 19 11.41 -5.45 1.19
CA ARG A 19 10.25 -4.73 1.70
C ARG A 19 9.18 -4.58 0.64
N VAL A 20 7.92 -4.60 1.06
CA VAL A 20 6.77 -4.30 0.20
C VAL A 20 5.95 -3.20 0.84
N GLU A 21 5.47 -2.27 -0.01
CA GLU A 21 4.64 -1.14 0.40
C GLU A 21 3.32 -1.11 -0.38
N ILE A 22 2.23 -0.78 0.31
CA ILE A 22 0.93 -0.51 -0.31
C ILE A 22 0.62 0.97 -0.16
N ARG A 23 0.36 1.64 -1.29
CA ARG A 23 0.01 3.07 -1.36
C ARG A 23 -1.40 3.26 -1.89
N MET A 24 -2.25 3.95 -1.15
CA MET A 24 -3.64 4.21 -1.55
C MET A 24 -4.10 5.62 -1.20
N ALA A 25 -5.17 6.12 -1.81
CA ALA A 25 -5.75 7.40 -1.39
C ALA A 25 -6.23 7.34 0.07
N GLY A 26 -5.98 8.39 0.84
CA GLY A 26 -6.36 8.48 2.25
C GLY A 26 -7.86 8.51 2.50
N SER A 27 -8.65 8.85 1.49
CA SER A 27 -10.12 8.72 1.53
C SER A 27 -10.61 7.29 1.24
N ASN A 28 -9.77 6.38 0.74
CA ASN A 28 -10.20 5.03 0.36
C ASN A 28 -10.14 4.08 1.56
N LEU A 29 -11.16 4.14 2.42
CA LEU A 29 -11.26 3.32 3.64
C LEU A 29 -11.32 1.81 3.34
N LYS A 30 -11.90 1.41 2.20
CA LYS A 30 -11.99 0.01 1.81
C LYS A 30 -10.61 -0.60 1.56
N SER A 31 -9.76 0.10 0.80
CA SER A 31 -8.38 -0.35 0.57
C SER A 31 -7.53 -0.30 1.85
N GLN A 32 -7.75 0.69 2.73
CA GLN A 32 -7.05 0.74 4.02
C GLN A 32 -7.38 -0.48 4.89
N ALA A 33 -8.64 -0.90 4.92
CA ALA A 33 -9.05 -2.10 5.63
C ALA A 33 -8.41 -3.37 5.04
N VAL A 34 -8.20 -3.42 3.72
CA VAL A 34 -7.47 -4.52 3.06
C VAL A 34 -6.03 -4.57 3.53
N ALA A 35 -5.32 -3.44 3.52
CA ALA A 35 -3.92 -3.38 3.95
C ALA A 35 -3.75 -3.80 5.42
N LYS A 36 -4.59 -3.26 6.31
CA LYS A 36 -4.61 -3.65 7.74
C LYS A 36 -4.86 -5.14 7.93
N ARG A 37 -5.82 -5.73 7.20
CA ARG A 37 -6.11 -7.17 7.28
C ARG A 37 -4.96 -8.03 6.77
N CYS A 38 -4.14 -7.51 5.87
CA CYS A 38 -2.95 -8.21 5.37
C CYS A 38 -1.71 -7.97 6.25
N GLY A 39 -1.83 -7.28 7.39
CA GLY A 39 -0.73 -7.08 8.33
C GLY A 39 0.13 -5.84 8.06
N TYR A 40 -0.22 -5.01 7.06
CA TYR A 40 0.50 -3.78 6.79
C TYR A 40 0.25 -2.74 7.87
N GLN A 41 1.33 -2.11 8.32
CA GLN A 41 1.29 -1.02 9.29
C GLN A 41 1.25 0.31 8.55
N LEU A 42 0.41 1.24 9.01
CA LEU A 42 0.38 2.59 8.48
C LEU A 42 1.61 3.35 8.99
N GLU A 43 2.47 3.78 8.06
CA GLU A 43 3.70 4.48 8.38
C GLU A 43 3.61 5.98 8.09
N ASP A 44 2.92 6.38 7.02
CA ASP A 44 2.81 7.80 6.66
C ASP A 44 1.53 8.17 5.90
N ARG A 45 1.18 9.46 5.93
CA ARG A 45 0.16 10.11 5.10
C ARG A 45 0.79 11.24 4.30
N LEU A 46 1.02 10.99 3.02
CA LEU A 46 1.66 11.92 2.11
C LEU A 46 0.64 12.79 1.38
N ALA A 47 0.72 14.10 1.57
CA ALA A 47 -0.07 15.07 0.81
C ALA A 47 0.50 15.27 -0.60
N ASN A 48 -0.37 15.40 -1.61
CA ASN A 48 0.02 15.71 -3.00
C ASN A 48 1.03 14.72 -3.64
N ASP A 49 1.11 13.50 -3.11
CA ASP A 49 2.08 12.48 -3.57
C ASP A 49 1.82 11.99 -5.00
N ARG A 50 0.56 12.06 -5.45
CA ARG A 50 0.19 11.72 -6.83
C ARG A 50 -0.54 12.88 -7.48
N ARG A 51 -0.05 13.29 -8.65
CA ARG A 51 -0.78 14.15 -9.58
C ARG A 51 -1.73 13.30 -10.40
N LEU A 52 -2.93 13.07 -9.87
CA LEU A 52 -4.04 12.54 -10.68
C LEU A 52 -4.62 13.69 -11.50
N PRO A 53 -5.11 13.46 -12.74
CA PRO A 53 -5.49 14.53 -13.65
C PRO A 53 -6.55 15.50 -13.13
N LEU A 54 -7.30 15.16 -12.06
CA LEU A 54 -8.46 15.95 -11.65
C LEU A 54 -8.75 16.07 -10.14
N LEU A 55 -7.87 15.69 -9.20
CA LEU A 55 -7.98 16.10 -7.77
C LEU A 55 -6.78 15.58 -6.95
N LEU A 56 -6.04 16.48 -6.32
CA LEU A 56 -5.02 16.13 -5.32
C LEU A 56 -5.70 15.65 -4.05
N ARG A 57 -5.45 14.40 -3.66
CA ARG A 57 -5.85 13.86 -2.36
C ARG A 57 -4.68 13.15 -1.71
N GLU A 58 -4.66 13.21 -0.38
CA GLU A 58 -3.67 12.55 0.47
C GLU A 58 -3.50 11.07 0.11
N THR A 59 -2.28 10.55 0.21
CA THR A 59 -1.92 9.15 0.01
C THR A 59 -1.49 8.54 1.33
N VAL A 60 -1.99 7.37 1.66
CA VAL A 60 -1.64 6.56 2.83
C VAL A 60 -0.58 5.54 2.40
N ASN A 61 0.55 5.53 3.09
CA ASN A 61 1.63 4.55 2.94
C ASN A 61 1.56 3.52 4.06
N SER A 62 1.54 2.24 3.72
CA SER A 62 1.61 1.15 4.70
C SER A 62 2.60 0.08 4.25
N GLN A 63 3.36 -0.51 5.17
CA GLN A 63 4.52 -1.35 4.84
C GLN A 63 4.57 -2.64 5.71
N VAL A 64 5.23 -3.69 5.20
CA VAL A 64 5.53 -4.97 5.89
C VAL A 64 7.01 -5.32 5.68
N LEU A 65 7.66 -5.82 6.74
CA LEU A 65 9.06 -6.29 6.73
C LEU A 65 9.19 -7.64 6.03
#